data_AF-A0A067E2Q4-F1
#
_entry.id   AF-A0A067E2Q4-F1
#
_cell.length_a   1.000
_cell.length_b   1.000
_cell.length_c   1.000
_cell.angle_alpha   90.00
_cell.angle_beta   90.00
_cell.angle_gamma   90.00
#
_symmetry.space_group_name_H-M   'P 1'
#
loop_
_entity.id
_entity.type
_entity.pdbx_description
1 polymer ?
#
loop_
_entity_poly.entity_id
_entity_poly.type
_entity_poly.pdbx_seq_one_letter_code
_entity_poly.pdbx_strand_id
1 'polypeptide(L)'
;MIQLRFLKSPLLSSSNILSNFSPKPRTGTLLPHPVTKFKPLSQMDSYSTTTTSSSSSSSKLLFRQTFEKESSTYTYLLADVNHPDKPALLIDPVDKTVDRDLNVIKELGLKLVYAMNTHVHADHVTGTGLIKSKVPGVKSIISKASGSKADLHVEHGDKVSFGDLFLEVCIVGGFQAALSKS
;
A
#
# COMPACT_ATOMS: atom_id res chain seq x y z
N MET A 1 -6.48 -21.86 -3.36
CA MET A 1 -7.11 -20.63 -3.85
C MET A 1 -7.06 -19.58 -2.75
N ILE A 2 -6.38 -18.46 -3.00
CA ILE A 2 -6.40 -17.29 -2.12
C ILE A 2 -7.55 -16.38 -2.57
N GLN A 3 -8.33 -15.87 -1.62
CA GLN A 3 -9.21 -14.72 -1.82
C GLN A 3 -8.58 -13.50 -1.16
N LEU A 4 -8.68 -12.35 -1.81
CA LEU A 4 -8.09 -11.11 -1.33
C LEU A 4 -9.18 -10.19 -0.81
N ARG A 5 -9.03 -9.72 0.43
CA ARG A 5 -9.91 -8.69 1.00
C ARG A 5 -9.18 -7.36 1.01
N PHE A 6 -9.80 -6.35 0.45
CA PHE A 6 -9.26 -5.00 0.46
C PHE A 6 -9.61 -4.29 1.76
N LEU A 7 -8.60 -3.74 2.43
CA LEU A 7 -8.76 -2.96 3.65
C LEU A 7 -7.89 -1.70 3.56
N LYS A 8 -8.42 -0.56 4.02
CA LYS A 8 -7.63 0.66 4.18
C LYS A 8 -6.73 0.55 5.39
N SER A 9 -5.50 1.03 5.30
CA SER A 9 -4.62 1.15 6.46
C SER A 9 -5.26 2.07 7.52
N PRO A 10 -5.30 1.68 8.80
CA PRO A 10 -5.60 2.62 9.85
C PRO A 10 -4.43 3.58 9.94
N LEU A 11 -4.69 4.87 9.70
CA LEU A 11 -3.73 5.95 9.92
C LEU A 11 -3.23 5.86 11.37
N LEU A 12 -1.94 5.60 11.57
CA LEU A 12 -1.27 5.82 12.85
C LEU A 12 -1.23 7.34 13.10
N SER A 13 -2.24 7.85 13.80
CA SER A 13 -2.22 9.19 14.38
C SER A 13 -1.36 9.13 15.65
N SER A 14 -0.08 9.49 15.52
CA SER A 14 0.79 9.70 16.67
C SER A 14 0.89 11.20 16.96
N SER A 15 -0.02 11.71 17.78
CA SER A 15 0.10 13.05 18.38
C SER A 15 -0.07 12.96 19.90
N ASN A 16 0.93 13.49 20.60
CA ASN A 16 0.95 13.90 22.01
C ASN A 16 1.18 12.81 23.07
N ILE A 17 2.46 12.63 23.43
CA ILE A 17 2.85 12.41 24.83
C ILE A 17 3.84 13.52 25.21
N LEU A 18 3.28 14.59 25.77
CA LEU A 18 4.00 15.50 26.65
C LEU A 18 4.34 14.71 27.92
N SER A 19 5.62 14.54 28.23
CA SER A 19 6.04 14.20 29.59
C SER A 19 6.91 15.31 30.15
N ASN A 20 6.29 16.08 31.05
CA ASN A 20 6.94 16.91 32.04
C ASN A 20 8.00 16.10 32.77
N PHE A 21 9.25 16.56 32.74
CA PHE A 21 10.27 16.16 33.71
C PHE A 21 10.98 17.39 34.25
N SER A 22 10.64 17.74 35.49
CA SER A 22 11.51 18.37 36.48
C SER A 22 11.11 17.75 37.84
N PRO A 23 11.99 17.55 38.84
CA PRO A 23 12.94 18.57 39.31
C PRO A 23 14.31 18.03 39.80
N LYS A 24 15.26 18.95 40.04
CA LYS A 24 16.05 18.98 41.29
C LYS A 24 16.83 20.31 41.44
N PRO A 25 17.02 20.82 42.67
CA PRO A 25 17.62 22.12 42.92
C PRO A 25 19.13 22.02 43.19
N ARG A 26 19.87 23.10 42.91
CA ARG A 26 21.11 23.44 43.63
C ARG A 26 21.41 24.94 43.57
N THR A 27 21.90 25.38 44.71
CA THR A 27 22.16 26.71 45.26
C THR A 27 23.30 27.46 44.56
N GLY A 28 23.20 28.79 44.44
CA GLY A 28 24.39 29.65 44.24
C GLY A 28 24.18 31.04 43.60
N THR A 29 23.99 32.06 44.45
CA THR A 29 24.69 33.37 44.44
C THR A 29 24.34 34.48 43.40
N LEU A 30 23.53 35.44 43.86
CA LEU A 30 23.64 36.94 43.90
C LEU A 30 24.00 37.82 42.66
N LEU A 31 23.15 38.86 42.49
CA LEU A 31 23.36 40.28 42.05
C LEU A 31 22.75 40.77 40.69
N PRO A 32 22.37 42.07 40.55
CA PRO A 32 21.01 42.45 40.12
C PRO A 32 20.86 43.44 38.91
N HIS A 33 19.58 43.63 38.48
CA HIS A 33 18.95 44.76 37.74
C HIS A 33 19.08 44.83 36.19
N PRO A 34 18.21 45.57 35.44
CA PRO A 34 16.98 46.30 35.80
C PRO A 34 15.71 45.97 34.95
N VAL A 35 14.60 46.55 35.41
CA VAL A 35 13.22 46.54 34.88
C VAL A 35 13.04 47.58 33.76
N THR A 36 12.28 47.24 32.71
CA THR A 36 11.58 48.17 31.79
C THR A 36 10.64 47.33 30.89
N LYS A 37 9.42 47.69 30.47
CA LYS A 37 8.49 48.81 30.67
C LYS A 37 7.19 48.35 29.97
N PHE A 38 6.02 48.57 30.57
CA PHE A 38 4.70 48.36 29.94
C PHE A 38 4.33 49.51 28.98
N LYS A 39 3.48 49.20 27.97
CA LYS A 39 2.39 49.98 27.30
C LYS A 39 2.42 49.87 25.74
N PRO A 40 1.33 50.19 25.00
CA PRO A 40 0.01 49.52 24.96
C PRO A 40 -0.48 49.24 23.51
N LEU A 41 -1.57 48.47 23.40
CA LEU A 41 -2.50 48.24 22.26
C LEU A 41 -2.24 48.97 20.92
N SER A 42 -2.15 48.21 19.82
CA SER A 42 -2.96 48.52 18.62
C SER A 42 -3.13 47.31 17.70
N GLN A 43 -4.33 47.26 17.12
CA GLN A 43 -4.76 46.54 15.92
C GLN A 43 -5.40 45.15 16.08
N MET A 44 -6.59 45.09 15.49
CA MET A 44 -7.50 43.95 15.43
C MET A 44 -6.89 42.89 14.51
N ASP A 45 -6.47 41.77 15.08
CA ASP A 45 -6.23 40.58 14.28
C ASP A 45 -7.59 39.95 13.96
N SER A 46 -7.96 40.08 12.70
CA SER A 46 -9.01 39.30 12.07
C SER A 46 -8.74 37.83 12.38
N TYR A 47 -9.61 37.18 13.16
CA TYR A 47 -9.62 35.73 13.25
C TYR A 47 -10.06 35.19 11.89
N SER A 48 -9.14 35.16 10.94
CA SER A 48 -9.24 34.23 9.83
C SER A 48 -9.06 32.89 10.50
N THR A 49 -10.17 32.20 10.75
CA THR A 49 -10.17 30.79 11.08
C THR A 49 -9.55 30.09 9.88
N THR A 50 -8.22 30.06 9.83
CA THR A 50 -7.51 29.02 9.09
C THR A 50 -7.82 27.75 9.86
N THR A 51 -9.00 27.19 9.56
CA THR A 51 -9.15 25.75 9.56
C THR A 51 -8.09 25.27 8.59
N THR A 52 -6.88 25.02 9.10
CA THR A 52 -5.89 24.17 8.48
C THR A 52 -6.58 22.82 8.43
N SER A 53 -7.39 22.62 7.40
CA SER A 53 -7.88 21.32 7.01
C SER A 53 -6.62 20.56 6.62
N SER A 54 -6.08 19.84 7.59
CA SER A 54 -5.14 18.76 7.34
C SER A 54 -5.84 17.86 6.33
N SER A 55 -5.51 18.03 5.06
CA SER A 55 -5.95 17.16 3.99
C SER A 55 -5.27 15.83 4.26
N SER A 56 -5.93 14.98 5.05
CA SER A 56 -5.63 13.56 5.07
C SER A 56 -5.74 13.14 3.61
N SER A 57 -4.60 12.93 2.94
CA SER A 57 -4.54 12.44 1.57
C SER A 57 -5.15 11.05 1.59
N SER A 58 -6.47 10.98 1.40
CA SER A 58 -7.19 9.72 1.45
C SER A 58 -6.67 8.85 0.32
N SER A 59 -6.05 7.71 0.62
CA SER A 59 -5.63 6.72 -0.37
C SER A 59 -6.77 6.44 -1.35
N LYS A 60 -6.53 6.63 -2.66
CA LYS A 60 -7.56 6.47 -3.70
C LYS A 60 -7.23 5.23 -4.52
N LEU A 61 -8.08 4.21 -4.40
CA LEU A 61 -7.96 2.99 -5.17
C LEU A 61 -8.39 3.24 -6.62
N LEU A 62 -7.48 2.99 -7.56
CA LEU A 62 -7.82 2.69 -8.95
C LEU A 62 -8.01 1.17 -9.07
N PHE A 63 -9.12 0.77 -9.64
CA PHE A 63 -9.45 -0.62 -9.92
C PHE A 63 -9.84 -0.77 -11.39
N ARG A 64 -9.21 -1.72 -12.09
CA ARG A 64 -9.57 -2.08 -13.46
C ARG A 64 -9.56 -3.59 -13.61
N GLN A 65 -10.64 -4.11 -14.16
CA GLN A 65 -10.76 -5.51 -14.55
C GLN A 65 -10.56 -5.62 -16.06
N THR A 66 -9.74 -6.56 -16.49
CA THR A 66 -9.57 -6.94 -17.89
C THR A 66 -9.91 -8.40 -18.07
N PHE A 67 -10.36 -8.76 -19.26
CA PHE A 67 -10.76 -10.12 -19.60
C PHE A 67 -9.90 -10.65 -20.74
N GLU A 68 -9.43 -11.88 -20.61
CA GLU A 68 -8.75 -12.64 -21.66
C GLU A 68 -9.73 -13.70 -22.16
N LYS A 69 -10.00 -13.71 -23.48
CA LYS A 69 -11.11 -14.48 -24.05
C LYS A 69 -10.80 -15.97 -24.21
N GLU A 70 -9.55 -16.33 -24.48
CA GLU A 70 -9.16 -17.70 -24.79
C GLU A 70 -9.18 -18.59 -23.54
N SER A 71 -8.64 -18.11 -22.43
CA SER A 71 -8.66 -18.77 -21.12
C SER A 71 -9.89 -18.42 -20.29
N SER A 72 -10.68 -17.42 -20.71
CA SER A 72 -11.74 -16.84 -19.89
C SER A 72 -11.26 -16.34 -18.53
N THR A 73 -10.03 -15.85 -18.47
CA THR A 73 -9.40 -15.36 -17.25
C THR A 73 -9.70 -13.88 -17.03
N TYR A 74 -9.99 -13.51 -15.79
CA TYR A 74 -10.01 -12.13 -15.36
C TYR A 74 -8.68 -11.74 -14.73
N THR A 75 -8.12 -10.64 -15.20
CA THR A 75 -6.94 -10.01 -14.61
C THR A 75 -7.38 -8.71 -13.93
N TYR A 76 -6.89 -8.46 -12.72
CA TYR A 76 -7.25 -7.26 -11.95
C TYR A 76 -6.03 -6.36 -11.73
N LEU A 77 -6.16 -5.09 -12.09
CA LEU A 77 -5.19 -4.04 -11.81
C LEU A 77 -5.70 -3.18 -10.66
N LEU A 78 -4.90 -3.11 -9.58
CA LEU A 78 -5.16 -2.27 -8.43
C LEU A 78 -4.01 -1.28 -8.26
N ALA A 79 -4.30 -0.02 -7.96
CA ALA A 79 -3.27 0.97 -7.67
C ALA A 79 -3.72 2.01 -6.65
N ASP A 80 -2.78 2.54 -5.87
CA ASP A 80 -3.00 3.73 -5.06
C ASP A 80 -2.60 4.98 -5.85
N VAL A 81 -3.57 5.65 -6.47
CA VAL A 81 -3.27 6.78 -7.37
C VAL A 81 -2.98 8.08 -6.65
N ASN A 82 -3.23 8.15 -5.34
CA ASN A 82 -2.94 9.33 -4.53
C ASN A 82 -1.54 9.26 -3.89
N HIS A 83 -0.94 8.08 -3.81
CA HIS A 83 0.44 7.94 -3.39
C HIS A 83 1.39 8.53 -4.47
N PRO A 84 2.46 9.26 -4.10
CA PRO A 84 3.39 9.91 -5.05
C PRO A 84 3.93 8.96 -6.13
N ASP A 85 4.29 7.74 -5.72
CA ASP A 85 4.82 6.71 -6.63
C ASP A 85 3.76 5.97 -7.46
N LYS A 86 2.47 6.18 -7.18
CA LYS A 86 1.35 5.43 -7.79
C LYS A 86 1.57 3.90 -7.86
N PRO A 87 1.89 3.25 -6.73
CA PRO A 87 2.20 1.83 -6.71
C PRO A 87 0.99 1.00 -7.10
N ALA A 88 1.23 -0.02 -7.91
CA ALA A 88 0.20 -0.88 -8.48
C ALA A 88 0.56 -2.37 -8.36
N LEU A 89 -0.47 -3.20 -8.33
CA LEU A 89 -0.35 -4.66 -8.43
C LEU A 89 -1.27 -5.22 -9.50
N LEU A 90 -0.86 -6.34 -10.09
CA LEU A 90 -1.67 -7.16 -10.99
C LEU A 90 -2.01 -8.48 -10.32
N ILE A 91 -3.27 -8.90 -10.40
CA ILE A 91 -3.78 -10.20 -9.93
C ILE A 91 -4.13 -11.04 -11.16
N ASP A 92 -3.63 -12.29 -11.17
CA ASP A 92 -3.84 -13.30 -12.21
C ASP A 92 -3.52 -12.78 -13.63
N PRO A 93 -2.30 -12.27 -13.89
CA PRO A 93 -1.90 -11.88 -15.24
C PRO A 93 -1.68 -13.11 -16.13
N VAL A 94 -2.13 -13.03 -17.38
CA VAL A 94 -1.94 -14.06 -18.41
C VAL A 94 -0.77 -13.67 -19.33
N ASP A 95 0.09 -14.62 -19.69
CA ASP A 95 1.27 -14.39 -20.54
C ASP A 95 0.95 -13.69 -21.87
N LYS A 96 -0.12 -14.12 -22.55
CA LYS A 96 -0.60 -13.57 -23.82
C LYS A 96 -1.04 -12.11 -23.74
N THR A 97 -1.45 -11.63 -22.56
CA THR A 97 -1.94 -10.25 -22.38
C THR A 97 -0.95 -9.34 -21.68
N VAL A 98 0.27 -9.80 -21.37
CA VAL A 98 1.27 -8.99 -20.67
C VAL A 98 1.51 -7.65 -21.36
N ASP A 99 1.64 -7.62 -22.69
CA ASP A 99 1.87 -6.35 -23.40
C ASP A 99 0.70 -5.38 -23.30
N ARG A 100 -0.54 -5.89 -23.36
CA ARG A 100 -1.76 -5.10 -23.12
C ARG A 100 -1.75 -4.52 -21.71
N ASP A 101 -1.47 -5.36 -20.71
CA ASP A 101 -1.54 -4.99 -19.30
C ASP A 101 -0.45 -3.98 -18.93
N LEU A 102 0.78 -4.18 -19.43
CA LEU A 102 1.88 -3.23 -19.27
C LEU A 102 1.63 -1.91 -19.99
N ASN A 103 1.00 -1.92 -21.16
CA ASN A 103 0.64 -0.69 -21.86
C ASN A 103 -0.38 0.13 -21.05
N VAL A 104 -1.41 -0.51 -20.49
CA VAL A 104 -2.38 0.15 -19.59
C VAL A 104 -1.69 0.76 -18.37
N ILE A 105 -0.77 0.02 -17.74
CA ILE A 105 0.01 0.52 -16.58
C ILE A 105 0.83 1.76 -16.96
N LYS A 106 1.47 1.72 -18.14
CA LYS A 106 2.27 2.84 -18.66
C LYS A 106 1.42 4.05 -18.98
N GLU A 107 0.29 3.88 -19.66
CA GLU A 107 -0.66 4.96 -20.00
C GLU A 107 -1.21 5.65 -18.75
N LEU A 108 -1.48 4.89 -17.70
CA LEU A 108 -1.96 5.41 -16.42
C LEU A 108 -0.84 6.00 -15.54
N GLY A 109 0.43 5.86 -15.96
CA GLY A 109 1.60 6.33 -15.21
C GLY A 109 1.76 5.65 -13.85
N LEU A 110 1.46 4.34 -13.79
CA LEU A 110 1.52 3.55 -12.56
C LEU A 110 2.88 2.86 -12.41
N LYS A 111 3.31 2.65 -11.16
CA LYS A 111 4.50 1.86 -10.84
C LYS A 111 4.09 0.45 -10.42
N LEU A 112 4.23 -0.51 -11.31
CA LEU A 112 3.97 -1.91 -10.97
C LEU A 112 5.00 -2.40 -9.94
N VAL A 113 4.53 -2.87 -8.79
CA VAL A 113 5.37 -3.40 -7.70
C VAL A 113 5.22 -4.90 -7.54
N TYR A 114 4.01 -5.43 -7.75
CA TYR A 114 3.70 -6.84 -7.58
C TYR A 114 2.89 -7.41 -8.74
N ALA A 115 3.19 -8.65 -9.09
CA ALA A 115 2.35 -9.46 -9.97
C ALA A 115 2.03 -10.76 -9.23
N MET A 116 0.77 -10.98 -8.88
CA MET A 116 0.37 -12.05 -7.98
C MET A 116 -0.62 -13.01 -8.62
N ASN A 117 -0.54 -14.29 -8.24
CA ASN A 117 -1.53 -15.29 -8.62
C ASN A 117 -2.35 -15.74 -7.40
N THR A 118 -3.64 -15.95 -7.60
CA THR A 118 -4.56 -16.46 -6.57
C THR A 118 -4.40 -17.97 -6.34
N HIS A 119 -4.00 -18.70 -7.37
CA HIS A 119 -3.76 -20.15 -7.36
C HIS A 119 -2.80 -20.55 -8.49
N VAL A 120 -2.48 -21.85 -8.58
CA VAL A 120 -1.75 -22.36 -9.75
C VAL A 120 -2.76 -22.53 -10.86
N HIS A 121 -2.63 -21.77 -11.95
CA HIS A 121 -3.53 -21.90 -13.09
C HIS A 121 -3.18 -23.15 -13.90
N ALA A 122 -4.18 -23.97 -14.24
CA ALA A 122 -4.01 -25.17 -15.08
C ALA A 122 -4.47 -24.94 -16.52
N ASP A 123 -5.22 -23.86 -16.72
CA ASP A 123 -5.90 -23.41 -17.92
C ASP A 123 -5.09 -22.39 -18.72
N HIS A 124 -4.11 -21.71 -18.08
CA HIS A 124 -3.24 -20.75 -18.75
C HIS A 124 -1.84 -20.66 -18.12
N VAL A 125 -0.89 -20.13 -18.89
CA VAL A 125 0.46 -19.82 -18.41
C VAL A 125 0.43 -18.44 -17.76
N THR A 126 0.91 -18.36 -16.52
CA THR A 126 0.97 -17.08 -15.80
C THR A 126 1.94 -16.10 -16.45
N GLY A 127 1.50 -14.84 -16.58
CA GLY A 127 2.30 -13.73 -17.10
C GLY A 127 3.32 -13.20 -16.10
N THR A 128 3.33 -13.64 -14.83
CA THR A 128 4.22 -13.07 -13.80
C THR A 128 5.70 -13.20 -14.15
N GLY A 129 6.12 -14.29 -14.79
CA GLY A 129 7.50 -14.47 -15.24
C GLY A 129 7.90 -13.47 -16.32
N LEU A 130 7.03 -13.29 -17.33
CA LEU A 130 7.27 -12.37 -18.44
C LEU A 130 7.24 -10.90 -17.98
N ILE A 131 6.32 -10.55 -17.07
CA ILE A 131 6.26 -9.22 -16.45
C ILE A 131 7.58 -8.89 -15.75
N LYS A 132 8.14 -9.82 -14.96
CA LYS A 132 9.43 -9.62 -14.28
C LYS A 132 10.58 -9.36 -15.24
N SER A 133 10.61 -10.06 -16.37
CA SER A 133 11.63 -9.84 -17.40
C SER A 133 11.51 -8.48 -18.07
N LYS A 134 10.28 -7.96 -18.24
CA LYS A 134 10.01 -6.68 -18.90
C LYS A 134 10.07 -5.47 -17.96
N VAL A 135 9.77 -5.66 -16.68
CA VAL A 135 9.72 -4.60 -15.66
C VAL A 135 10.62 -4.98 -14.47
N PRO A 136 11.90 -4.58 -14.49
CA PRO A 136 12.82 -4.86 -13.40
C PRO A 136 12.32 -4.31 -12.06
N GLY A 137 12.45 -5.09 -11.01
CA GLY A 137 12.03 -4.73 -9.65
C GLY A 137 10.62 -5.17 -9.26
N VAL A 138 9.79 -5.61 -10.20
CA VAL A 138 8.52 -6.27 -9.88
C VAL A 138 8.78 -7.62 -9.22
N LYS A 139 8.04 -7.92 -8.16
CA LYS A 139 8.10 -9.21 -7.46
C LYS A 139 6.87 -10.05 -7.76
N SER A 140 7.06 -11.35 -8.01
CA SER A 140 5.95 -12.29 -8.11
C SER A 140 5.50 -12.77 -6.73
N ILE A 141 4.18 -12.88 -6.53
CA ILE A 141 3.58 -13.37 -5.28
C ILE A 141 2.66 -14.56 -5.57
N ILE A 142 2.76 -15.62 -4.77
CA ILE A 142 1.79 -16.72 -4.79
C ILE A 142 1.60 -17.32 -3.40
N SER A 143 0.51 -18.08 -3.18
CA SER A 143 0.33 -18.81 -1.92
C SER A 143 1.49 -19.76 -1.66
N LYS A 144 1.99 -19.80 -0.42
CA LYS A 144 2.95 -20.86 -0.02
C LYS A 144 2.36 -22.26 -0.19
N ALA A 145 1.07 -22.43 0.06
CA ALA A 145 0.36 -23.69 -0.10
C ALA A 145 0.29 -24.19 -1.56
N SER A 146 0.59 -23.33 -2.54
CA SER A 146 0.59 -23.70 -3.96
C SER A 146 1.78 -24.58 -4.37
N GLY A 147 2.85 -24.63 -3.56
CA GLY A 147 4.10 -25.30 -3.92
C GLY A 147 4.85 -24.69 -5.13
N SER A 148 4.36 -23.59 -5.68
CA SER A 148 4.91 -22.96 -6.88
C SER A 148 6.05 -21.97 -6.56
N LYS A 149 6.94 -21.76 -7.54
CA LYS A 149 8.04 -20.81 -7.43
C LYS A 149 7.55 -19.37 -7.62
N ALA A 150 7.90 -18.48 -6.69
CA ALA A 150 7.68 -17.04 -6.75
C ALA A 150 8.76 -16.31 -5.95
N ASP A 151 8.85 -14.99 -6.09
CA ASP A 151 9.79 -14.18 -5.28
C ASP A 151 9.32 -14.09 -3.83
N LEU A 152 8.00 -14.01 -3.62
CA LEU A 152 7.37 -13.93 -2.31
C LEU A 152 6.26 -14.97 -2.20
N HIS A 153 6.17 -15.59 -1.03
CA HIS A 153 5.10 -16.51 -0.68
C HIS A 153 4.24 -15.91 0.43
N VAL A 154 2.93 -16.09 0.32
CA VAL A 154 1.96 -15.58 1.31
C VAL A 154 1.11 -16.69 1.93
N GLU A 155 0.72 -16.49 3.18
CA GLU A 155 -0.13 -17.35 4.01
C GLU A 155 -1.40 -16.60 4.48
N HIS A 156 -2.33 -17.31 5.12
CA HIS A 156 -3.56 -16.69 5.62
C HIS A 156 -3.26 -15.60 6.65
N GLY A 157 -3.88 -14.43 6.50
CA GLY A 157 -3.71 -13.28 7.38
C GLY A 157 -2.58 -12.34 6.94
N ASP A 158 -1.75 -12.73 5.97
CA ASP A 158 -0.70 -11.87 5.42
C ASP A 158 -1.30 -10.64 4.74
N LYS A 159 -0.54 -9.55 4.77
CA LYS A 159 -0.91 -8.27 4.14
C LYS A 159 0.07 -7.93 3.03
N VAL A 160 -0.44 -7.74 1.82
CA VAL A 160 0.32 -7.26 0.66
C VAL A 160 0.04 -5.77 0.50
N SER A 161 0.98 -4.93 0.96
CA SER A 161 0.85 -3.46 0.92
C SER A 161 1.36 -2.85 -0.38
N PHE A 162 0.66 -1.84 -0.89
CA PHE A 162 1.04 -1.05 -2.06
C PHE A 162 0.60 0.40 -1.84
N GLY A 163 1.55 1.29 -1.57
CA GLY A 163 1.23 2.65 -1.10
C GLY A 163 0.58 2.60 0.27
N ASP A 164 -0.51 3.34 0.45
CA ASP A 164 -1.27 3.36 1.71
C ASP A 164 -2.35 2.26 1.78
N LEU A 165 -2.45 1.44 0.73
CA LEU A 165 -3.42 0.37 0.58
C LEU A 165 -2.80 -1.00 0.85
N PHE A 166 -3.62 -1.98 1.23
CA PHE A 166 -3.17 -3.36 1.33
C PHE A 166 -4.28 -4.36 0.99
N LEU A 167 -3.86 -5.55 0.58
CA LEU A 167 -4.72 -6.73 0.45
C LEU A 167 -4.42 -7.70 1.59
N GLU A 168 -5.46 -8.13 2.30
CA GLU A 168 -5.37 -9.23 3.24
C GLU A 168 -5.60 -10.57 2.53
N VAL A 169 -4.72 -11.52 2.79
CA VAL A 169 -4.73 -12.86 2.21
C VAL A 169 -5.69 -13.74 3.02
N CYS A 170 -6.84 -14.06 2.44
CA CYS A 170 -7.79 -15.02 3.00
C CYS A 170 -7.66 -16.37 2.29
N ILE A 171 -7.38 -17.44 3.02
CA ILE A 171 -7.48 -18.78 2.46
C ILE A 171 -8.94 -19.20 2.55
N VAL A 172 -9.60 -19.36 1.41
CA VAL A 172 -10.90 -20.03 1.32
C VAL A 172 -10.63 -21.41 0.75
N GLY A 173 -10.82 -22.43 1.57
CA GLY A 173 -10.76 -23.82 1.13
C GLY A 173 -11.83 -24.08 0.07
N GLY A 174 -11.46 -24.66 -1.07
CA GLY A 174 -12.44 -25.01 -2.09
C GLY A 174 -11.90 -25.59 -3.39
N PHE A 175 -10.82 -25.07 -3.99
CA PHE A 175 -10.48 -25.45 -5.37
C PHE A 175 -9.03 -25.80 -5.69
N GLN A 176 -8.15 -25.93 -4.68
CA GLN A 176 -6.84 -26.54 -4.94
C GLN A 176 -6.28 -27.20 -3.69
N ALA A 177 -6.77 -28.41 -3.44
CA ALA A 177 -6.18 -29.38 -2.54
C ALA A 177 -6.41 -30.77 -3.14
N ALA A 178 -5.72 -31.07 -4.25
CA ALA A 178 -5.55 -32.44 -4.73
C ALA A 178 -4.39 -32.50 -5.72
N LEU A 179 -3.21 -32.85 -5.23
CA LEU A 179 -2.23 -33.74 -5.89
C LEU A 179 -0.99 -33.85 -4.99
N SER A 180 -1.13 -34.58 -3.88
CA SER A 180 -0.01 -35.31 -3.30
C SER A 180 -0.03 -36.68 -4.01
N LYS A 181 1.01 -36.96 -4.81
CA LYS A 181 1.28 -38.33 -5.24
C LYS A 181 2.16 -38.99 -4.18
N SER A 182 1.73 -40.18 -3.78
CA SER A 182 2.38 -41.20 -2.96
C SER A 182 3.80 -41.53 -3.42
#